data_AF-A0AAW0IQI3-F1
#
_entry.id   AF-A0AAW0IQI3-F1
#
_cell.length_a   1.000
_cell.length_b   1.000
_cell.length_c   1.000
_cell.angle_alpha   90.00
_cell.angle_beta   90.00
_cell.angle_gamma   90.00
#
_symmetry.space_group_name_H-M   'P 1'
#
loop_
_entity.id
_entity.type
_entity.pdbx_description
1 polymer ?
#
loop_
_entity_poly.entity_id
_entity_poly.type
_entity_poly.pdbx_seq_one_letter_code
_entity_poly.pdbx_strand_id
1 'polypeptide(L)'
;MRVWEWFKKFVYTYRIFREKYGYYKIQTVEGAPKQIFPNLEELISKFEKPGQGLVVHLSNPVRKKSFCPRGRRVTSEPNVYENTNEDYVDVLP
;
A
#
# COMPACT_ATOMS: atom_id res chain seq x y z
N MET A 1 27.61 -22.04 -13.69
CA MET A 1 26.59 -22.40 -12.69
C MET A 1 26.19 -21.16 -11.91
N ARG A 2 24.91 -20.78 -11.92
CA ARG A 2 24.34 -19.83 -10.94
C ARG A 2 22.84 -20.11 -10.85
N VAL A 3 22.43 -20.60 -9.69
CA VAL A 3 21.09 -21.09 -9.37
C VAL A 3 20.16 -19.89 -9.13
N TRP A 4 18.98 -19.90 -9.72
CA TRP A 4 17.94 -18.89 -9.52
C TRP A 4 16.89 -19.48 -8.57
N GLU A 5 16.73 -18.92 -7.36
CA GLU A 5 15.66 -19.35 -6.45
C GLU A 5 14.34 -18.64 -6.83
N TRP A 6 13.64 -19.16 -7.85
CA TRP A 6 12.27 -18.75 -8.15
C TRP A 6 11.34 -19.36 -7.08
N PHE A 7 10.88 -18.59 -6.10
CA PHE A 7 9.82 -19.07 -5.21
C PHE A 7 8.46 -19.06 -5.95
N LYS A 8 8.15 -20.18 -6.61
CA LYS A 8 6.81 -20.63 -7.06
C LYS A 8 5.96 -19.71 -7.95
N LYS A 9 6.48 -18.66 -8.60
CA LYS A 9 5.71 -17.78 -9.51
C LYS A 9 4.49 -17.07 -8.87
N PHE A 10 4.46 -16.91 -7.55
CA PHE A 10 3.39 -16.18 -6.86
C PHE A 10 3.85 -14.81 -6.38
N VAL A 11 2.99 -13.80 -6.53
CA VAL A 11 3.21 -12.47 -5.98
C VAL A 11 2.42 -12.36 -4.68
N TYR A 12 3.12 -12.35 -3.56
CA TYR A 12 2.52 -12.07 -2.26
C TYR A 12 2.45 -10.57 -2.06
N THR A 13 1.23 -10.06 -1.93
CA THR A 13 0.99 -8.63 -1.69
C THR A 13 0.57 -8.45 -0.23
N TYR A 14 1.23 -7.52 0.44
CA TYR A 14 0.94 -7.16 1.83
C TYR A 14 0.47 -5.72 1.88
N ARG A 15 -0.47 -5.43 2.79
CA ARG A 15 -0.99 -4.07 2.97
C ARG A 15 -0.16 -3.35 4.03
N ILE A 16 0.39 -2.19 3.66
CA ILE A 16 1.10 -1.28 4.58
C ILE A 16 0.27 -0.01 4.69
N PHE A 17 -0.07 0.36 5.92
CA PHE A 17 -0.83 1.56 6.26
C PHE A 17 0.09 2.56 6.92
N ARG A 18 0.01 3.83 6.51
CA ARG A 18 0.69 4.93 7.20
C ARG A 18 -0.29 5.56 8.18
N GLU A 19 0.07 5.57 9.45
CA GLU A 19 -0.70 6.16 10.53
C GLU A 19 -0.40 7.66 10.68
N LYS A 20 -1.24 8.38 11.44
CA LYS A 20 -1.21 9.85 11.53
C LYS A 20 0.13 10.42 12.01
N TYR A 21 0.90 9.66 12.79
CA TYR A 21 2.17 10.08 13.36
C TYR A 21 3.41 9.61 12.58
N GLY A 22 3.24 9.19 11.32
CA GLY A 22 4.34 8.73 10.48
C GLY A 22 4.72 7.25 10.67
N TYR A 23 4.10 6.56 11.62
CA TYR A 23 4.28 5.12 11.78
C TYR A 23 3.69 4.32 10.61
N TYR A 24 4.29 3.18 10.34
CA TYR A 24 3.89 2.21 9.34
C TYR A 24 3.38 0.95 10.01
N LYS A 25 2.21 0.50 9.58
CA LYS A 25 1.57 -0.71 10.06
C LYS A 25 1.42 -1.69 8.92
N ILE A 26 1.88 -2.92 9.11
CA ILE A 26 1.79 -3.98 8.10
C ILE A 26 0.79 -5.05 8.51
N GLN A 27 0.03 -5.54 7.54
CA GLN A 27 -0.84 -6.70 7.69
C GLN A 27 -0.24 -7.88 6.92
N THR A 28 0.20 -8.90 7.64
CA THR A 28 0.87 -10.08 7.08
C THR A 28 -0.11 -11.24 6.88
N VAL A 29 -0.57 -11.84 7.99
CA VAL A 29 -1.51 -12.97 7.98
C VAL A 29 -2.64 -12.75 8.98
N GLU A 30 -3.77 -13.38 8.73
CA GLU A 30 -4.90 -13.39 9.65
C GLU A 30 -4.48 -14.04 10.98
N GLY A 31 -4.67 -13.34 12.10
CA GLY A 31 -4.22 -13.79 13.42
C GLY A 31 -2.79 -13.39 13.82
N ALA A 32 -1.96 -12.86 12.91
CA ALA A 32 -0.67 -12.31 13.32
C ALA A 32 -0.84 -10.97 14.07
N PRO A 33 -0.01 -10.71 15.09
CA PRO A 33 -0.02 -9.44 15.79
C PRO A 33 0.28 -8.31 14.80
N LYS A 34 -0.52 -7.24 14.88
CA LYS A 34 -0.31 -6.02 14.09
C LYS A 34 1.02 -5.42 14.50
N GLN A 35 1.95 -5.32 13.56
CA GLN A 35 3.26 -4.72 13.80
C GLN A 35 3.24 -3.27 13.34
N ILE A 36 3.78 -2.39 14.20
CA ILE A 36 3.89 -0.95 13.96
C ILE A 36 5.37 -0.60 13.98
N PHE A 37 5.80 0.18 13.00
CA PHE A 37 7.19 0.61 12.82
C PHE A 37 7.25 2.13 12.71
N PRO A 38 8.26 2.80 13.27
CA PRO A 38 8.43 4.26 13.16
C PRO A 38 8.85 4.69 11.74
N ASN A 39 9.58 3.84 11.02
CA ASN A 39 10.05 4.13 9.66
C ASN A 39 9.89 2.90 8.75
N LEU A 40 9.81 3.13 7.45
CA LEU A 40 9.80 2.09 6.42
C LEU A 40 11.12 1.31 6.40
N GLU A 41 12.25 1.96 6.69
CA GLU A 41 13.56 1.29 6.77
C GLU A 41 13.59 0.20 7.85
N GLU A 42 13.06 0.49 9.04
CA GLU A 42 12.97 -0.51 10.12
C GLU A 42 12.04 -1.66 9.76
N LEU A 43 10.92 -1.35 9.10
CA LEU A 43 10.02 -2.36 8.57
C LEU A 43 10.77 -3.29 7.61
N ILE A 44 11.49 -2.72 6.63
CA ILE A 44 12.24 -3.50 5.65
C ILE A 44 13.32 -4.34 6.32
N SER A 45 14.09 -3.76 7.23
CA SER A 45 15.18 -4.45 7.94
C SER A 45 14.69 -5.64 8.77
N LYS A 46 13.49 -5.54 9.38
CA LYS A 46 12.89 -6.69 10.08
C LYS A 46 12.58 -7.82 9.10
N PHE A 47 11.94 -7.50 7.99
CA PHE A 47 11.47 -8.49 7.01
C PHE A 47 12.53 -8.95 6.01
N GLU A 48 13.73 -8.38 6.06
CA GLU A 48 14.91 -8.88 5.38
C GLU A 48 15.34 -10.24 5.93
N LYS A 49 15.11 -10.48 7.23
CA LYS A 49 15.37 -11.77 7.88
C LYS A 49 14.24 -12.78 7.60
N PRO A 50 14.57 -14.05 7.32
CA PRO A 50 13.57 -15.10 7.12
C PRO A 50 12.77 -15.37 8.40
N GLY A 51 11.55 -15.90 8.25
CA GLY A 51 10.72 -16.33 9.38
C GLY A 51 10.04 -15.21 10.17
N GLN A 52 10.03 -13.98 9.67
CA GLN A 52 9.47 -12.82 10.37
C GLN A 52 7.99 -12.54 10.05
N GLY A 53 7.29 -13.47 9.41
CA GLY A 53 5.87 -13.37 9.10
C GLY A 53 5.53 -12.99 7.65
N LEU A 54 6.53 -12.77 6.80
CA LEU A 54 6.33 -12.82 5.34
C LEU A 54 6.60 -14.24 4.82
N VAL A 55 5.86 -14.65 3.80
CA VAL A 55 6.10 -15.90 3.07
C VAL A 55 7.48 -15.90 2.40
N VAL A 56 7.95 -14.72 1.97
CA VAL A 56 9.27 -14.52 1.37
C VAL A 56 9.92 -13.30 2.03
N HIS A 57 11.17 -13.43 2.43
CA HIS A 57 11.95 -12.33 3.01
C HIS A 57 12.32 -11.28 1.95
N LEU A 58 12.45 -10.02 2.37
CA LEU A 58 12.78 -8.91 1.47
C LEU A 58 14.29 -8.87 1.20
N SER A 59 14.76 -9.53 0.14
CA SER A 59 16.19 -9.52 -0.25
C SER A 59 16.51 -8.67 -1.47
N ASN A 60 15.56 -8.48 -2.38
CA ASN A 60 15.79 -7.81 -3.66
C ASN A 60 14.93 -6.54 -3.81
N PRO A 61 15.47 -5.35 -3.49
CA PRO A 61 14.74 -4.10 -3.68
C PRO A 61 14.55 -3.84 -5.19
N VAL A 62 13.30 -3.85 -5.63
CA VAL A 62 12.96 -3.49 -7.01
C VAL A 62 12.93 -1.97 -7.13
N ARG A 63 13.99 -1.38 -7.69
CA ARG A 63 14.04 0.06 -7.94
C ARG A 63 12.99 0.42 -9.00
N LYS A 64 12.22 1.48 -8.76
CA LYS A 64 11.33 2.03 -9.79
C LYS A 64 12.19 2.43 -10.99
N LYS A 65 11.89 1.89 -12.19
CA LYS A 65 12.35 2.53 -13.43
C LYS A 65 11.83 3.95 -13.40
N SER A 66 12.69 4.92 -13.71
CA SER A 66 12.34 6.33 -13.76
C SER A 66 10.99 6.47 -14.47
N PHE A 67 10.03 7.08 -13.77
CA PHE A 67 8.71 7.33 -14.31
C PHE A 67 8.92 8.18 -15.57
N CYS A 68 8.71 7.64 -16.76
CA CYS A 68 8.45 8.49 -17.91
C CYS A 68 7.07 9.10 -17.64
N PRO A 69 6.95 10.44 -17.46
CA PRO A 69 5.64 11.05 -17.26
C PRO A 69 4.90 11.05 -18.61
N ARG A 70 4.30 9.92 -19.00
CA ARG A 70 3.22 9.97 -19.99
C ARG A 70 2.02 10.57 -19.26
N GLY A 71 1.80 11.85 -19.57
CA GLY A 71 0.87 12.73 -18.90
C GLY A 71 -0.50 12.09 -18.68
N ARG A 72 -0.93 12.08 -17.42
CA ARG A 72 -2.33 12.24 -17.08
C ARG A 72 -2.37 13.32 -16.02
N ARG A 73 -2.62 14.55 -16.45
CA ARG A 73 -3.04 15.62 -15.54
C ARG A 73 -4.38 15.16 -14.97
N VAL A 74 -4.40 14.72 -13.72
CA VAL A 74 -5.62 14.83 -12.92
C VAL A 74 -5.48 16.19 -12.25
N THR A 75 -5.96 17.21 -12.95
CA THR A 75 -6.27 18.49 -12.34
C THR A 75 -7.21 18.17 -11.19
N SER A 76 -6.78 18.42 -9.96
CA SER A 76 -7.69 18.43 -8.82
C SER A 76 -8.65 19.60 -9.03
N GLU A 77 -9.79 19.34 -9.66
CA GLU A 77 -10.91 20.28 -9.63
C GLU A 77 -11.33 20.42 -8.16
N PRO A 78 -11.34 21.63 -7.58
CA PRO A 78 -11.99 21.82 -6.30
C PRO A 78 -13.48 21.56 -6.52
N ASN A 79 -14.00 20.51 -5.89
CA ASN A 79 -15.43 20.22 -5.86
C ASN A 79 -16.14 21.37 -5.16
N VAL A 80 -16.55 22.39 -5.91
CA VAL A 80 -17.54 23.38 -5.44
C VAL A 80 -18.89 22.68 -5.57
N TYR A 81 -19.20 21.85 -4.57
CA TYR A 81 -20.56 21.35 -4.38
C TYR A 81 -21.38 22.53 -3.86
N GLU A 82 -21.92 23.34 -4.76
CA GLU A 82 -23.03 24.24 -4.44
C GLU A 82 -24.21 23.36 -4.02
N ASN A 83 -24.45 23.33 -2.72
CA ASN A 83 -25.67 22.81 -2.14
C ASN A 83 -26.80 23.83 -2.37
N THR A 84 -27.34 23.88 -3.59
CA THR A 84 -28.57 24.61 -3.88
C THR A 84 -29.73 23.67 -3.56
N ASN A 85 -30.27 23.87 -2.36
CA ASN A 85 -30.98 22.89 -1.57
C ASN A 85 -32.51 22.93 -1.82
N GLU A 86 -32.97 23.07 -3.06
CA GLU A 86 -34.39 23.37 -3.34
C GLU A 86 -34.89 22.82 -4.68
N ASP A 87 -34.97 21.49 -4.84
CA ASP A 87 -35.95 20.89 -5.76
C ASP A 87 -36.20 19.39 -5.51
N TYR A 88 -36.56 19.04 -4.26
CA TYR A 88 -37.20 17.75 -3.99
C TYR A 88 -38.71 17.96 -3.99
N VAL A 89 -39.36 17.59 -5.09
CA VAL A 89 -40.82 17.44 -5.12
C VAL A 89 -41.19 16.12 -4.47
N ASP A 90 -41.98 16.19 -3.40
CA ASP A 90 -42.59 15.03 -2.78
C ASP A 90 -43.51 14.32 -3.78
N VAL A 91 -43.07 13.16 -4.26
CA VAL A 91 -43.94 12.24 -5.00
C VAL A 91 -44.85 11.56 -3.99
N LEU A 92 -46.10 12.02 -3.92
CA LEU A 92 -47.14 11.34 -3.16
C LEU A 92 -47.43 9.97 -3.79
N PRO A 93 -47.60 8.91 -2.98
CA PRO A 93 -48.01 7.58 -3.43
C PRO A 93 -49.49 7.51 -3.84
#